data_AF-B7Q5F9-F1
#
_entry.id   AF-B7Q5F9-F1
#
_cell.length_a   1.000
_cell.length_b   1.000
_cell.length_c   1.000
_cell.angle_alpha   90.00
_cell.angle_beta   90.00
_cell.angle_gamma   90.00
#
_symmetry.space_group_name_H-M   'P 1'
#
loop_
_entity.id
_entity.type
_entity.pdbx_description
1 polymer ?
#
loop_
_entity_poly.entity_id
_entity_poly.type
_entity_poly.pdbx_seq_one_letter_code
_entity_poly.pdbx_strand_id
1 'polypeptide(L)'
;MRRLLQKLDFPEMKFSLFFMGFEKAEDIPAERAKRTEWTFGRKATLELTHNWGTENDPEFKYHNGNSEPRGFGHIGVMVPNVEEACKRFEDLGVKFVKRLQDGKMKNIAFIQDPDGYWIEILNNKNVTGSC
;
A
#
# COMPACT_ATOMS: atom_id res chain seq x y z
N MET A 1 -0.85 -9.26 10.79
CA MET A 1 0.47 -9.06 10.13
C MET A 1 0.19 -8.80 8.65
N ARG A 2 0.95 -7.96 7.92
CA ARG A 2 0.68 -7.71 6.48
C ARG A 2 1.15 -8.90 5.64
N ARG A 3 0.34 -9.40 4.70
CA ARG A 3 0.63 -10.63 3.91
C ARG A 3 0.00 -10.58 2.53
N LEU A 4 0.55 -11.37 1.61
CA LEU A 4 -0.14 -11.76 0.38
C LEU A 4 -1.25 -12.75 0.74
N LEU A 5 -2.50 -12.41 0.41
CA LEU A 5 -3.68 -13.22 0.65
C LEU A 5 -3.96 -14.17 -0.51
N GLN A 6 -3.87 -13.65 -1.74
CA GLN A 6 -4.13 -14.42 -2.95
C GLN A 6 -3.37 -13.84 -4.14
N LYS A 7 -2.94 -14.72 -5.05
CA LYS A 7 -2.46 -14.35 -6.38
C LYS A 7 -3.38 -15.00 -7.42
N LEU A 8 -3.85 -14.22 -8.38
CA LEU A 8 -4.62 -14.71 -9.54
C LEU A 8 -3.87 -14.36 -10.82
N ASP A 9 -3.66 -15.36 -11.68
CA ASP A 9 -3.00 -15.19 -12.98
C ASP A 9 -4.03 -15.31 -14.09
N PHE A 10 -3.98 -14.40 -15.06
CA PHE A 10 -4.85 -14.37 -16.24
C PHE A 10 -4.00 -14.37 -17.52
N PRO A 11 -3.48 -15.53 -17.95
CA PRO A 11 -2.51 -15.59 -19.06
C PRO A 11 -3.03 -15.08 -20.40
N GLU A 12 -4.29 -15.37 -20.71
CA GLU A 12 -4.92 -14.92 -21.96
C GLU A 12 -5.03 -13.38 -22.03
N MET A 13 -5.19 -12.73 -20.88
CA MET A 13 -5.28 -11.27 -20.76
C MET A 13 -3.97 -10.61 -20.34
N LYS A 14 -2.91 -11.40 -20.11
CA LYS A 14 -1.56 -10.97 -19.75
C LYS A 14 -1.47 -10.05 -18.52
N PHE A 15 -2.13 -10.44 -17.43
CA PHE A 15 -1.94 -9.77 -16.14
C PHE A 15 -2.06 -10.72 -14.95
N SER A 16 -1.55 -10.29 -13.80
CA SER A 16 -1.70 -10.94 -12.51
C SER A 16 -2.31 -9.96 -11.49
N LEU A 17 -3.12 -10.47 -10.58
CA LEU A 17 -3.63 -9.72 -9.42
C LEU A 17 -2.99 -10.24 -8.14
N PHE A 18 -2.53 -9.34 -7.29
CA PHE A 18 -2.00 -9.64 -5.97
C PHE A 18 -2.85 -8.95 -4.91
N PHE A 19 -3.49 -9.74 -4.05
CA PHE A 19 -4.34 -9.23 -2.97
C PHE A 19 -3.55 -9.18 -1.68
N MET A 20 -3.32 -7.98 -1.15
CA MET A 20 -2.56 -7.73 0.09
C MET A 20 -3.51 -7.37 1.22
N GLY A 21 -3.26 -7.87 2.43
CA GLY A 21 -4.09 -7.53 3.60
C GLY A 21 -3.43 -7.86 4.94
N PHE A 22 -4.15 -7.60 6.04
CA PHE A 22 -3.65 -7.68 7.42
C PHE A 22 -4.16 -8.91 8.19
N GLU A 23 -4.22 -10.07 7.53
CA GLU A 23 -4.78 -11.29 8.08
C GLU A 23 -3.72 -12.18 8.76
N LYS A 24 -4.15 -13.13 9.60
CA LYS A 24 -3.24 -14.16 10.14
C LYS A 24 -3.00 -15.26 9.11
N ALA A 25 -1.90 -15.97 9.26
CA ALA A 25 -1.55 -17.05 8.33
C ALA A 25 -2.50 -18.24 8.42
N GLU A 26 -2.88 -18.61 9.64
CA GLU A 26 -3.80 -19.70 9.94
C GLU A 26 -5.21 -19.49 9.37
N ASP A 27 -5.62 -18.23 9.15
CA ASP A 27 -6.95 -17.89 8.65
C ASP A 27 -7.06 -18.02 7.13
N ILE A 28 -5.94 -18.13 6.39
CA ILE A 28 -5.94 -18.20 4.93
C ILE A 28 -6.24 -19.65 4.49
N PRO A 29 -7.37 -19.92 3.81
CA PRO A 29 -7.68 -21.28 3.36
C PRO A 29 -6.59 -21.83 2.44
N ALA A 30 -6.26 -23.12 2.58
CA ALA A 30 -5.28 -23.79 1.72
C ALA A 30 -5.84 -24.07 0.31
N GLU A 31 -7.12 -24.41 0.23
CA GLU A 31 -7.81 -24.74 -1.02
C GLU A 31 -8.12 -23.47 -1.81
N ARG A 32 -7.85 -23.49 -3.12
CA ARG A 32 -7.81 -22.30 -3.98
C ARG A 32 -9.18 -21.62 -4.11
N ALA A 33 -10.25 -22.37 -4.32
CA ALA A 33 -11.58 -21.80 -4.49
C ALA A 33 -12.05 -21.11 -3.20
N LYS A 34 -11.93 -21.80 -2.06
CA LYS A 34 -12.22 -21.23 -0.73
C LYS A 34 -11.35 -20.01 -0.42
N ARG A 35 -10.06 -20.02 -0.78
CA ARG A 35 -9.18 -18.86 -0.59
C ARG A 35 -9.64 -17.65 -1.38
N THR A 36 -10.06 -17.85 -2.63
CA THR A 36 -10.58 -16.76 -3.47
C THR A 36 -11.84 -16.16 -2.85
N GLU A 37 -12.86 -16.97 -2.55
CA GLU A 37 -14.09 -16.49 -1.89
C GLU A 37 -13.78 -15.74 -0.59
N TRP A 38 -12.92 -16.32 0.25
CA TRP A 38 -12.50 -15.70 1.50
C TRP A 38 -11.79 -14.35 1.31
N THR A 39 -10.90 -14.25 0.32
CA THR A 39 -10.11 -13.04 0.03
C THR A 39 -11.00 -11.88 -0.39
N PHE A 40 -11.98 -12.14 -1.27
CA PHE A 40 -12.94 -11.13 -1.73
C PHE A 40 -13.93 -10.70 -0.64
N GLY A 41 -14.06 -11.48 0.44
CA GLY A 41 -14.81 -11.09 1.64
C GLY A 41 -13.99 -10.33 2.69
N ARG A 42 -12.69 -10.06 2.47
CA ARG A 42 -11.85 -9.33 3.44
C ARG A 42 -12.02 -7.82 3.30
N LYS A 43 -12.00 -7.12 4.43
CA LYS A 43 -12.01 -5.66 4.48
C LYS A 43 -10.60 -5.11 4.25
N ALA A 44 -10.52 -3.91 3.66
CA ALA A 44 -9.27 -3.17 3.50
C ALA A 44 -8.16 -3.98 2.79
N THR A 45 -8.54 -4.82 1.84
CA THR A 45 -7.61 -5.50 0.93
C THR A 45 -7.14 -4.51 -0.12
N LEU A 46 -5.85 -4.54 -0.43
CA LEU A 46 -5.27 -3.81 -1.55
C LEU A 46 -5.04 -4.80 -2.70
N GLU A 47 -5.70 -4.56 -3.83
CA GLU A 47 -5.47 -5.29 -5.08
C GLU A 47 -4.41 -4.55 -5.90
N LEU A 48 -3.30 -5.24 -6.19
CA LEU A 48 -2.24 -4.75 -7.06
C LEU A 48 -2.29 -5.49 -8.40
N THR A 49 -2.50 -4.75 -9.47
CA THR A 49 -2.56 -5.30 -10.84
C THR A 49 -1.20 -5.19 -11.50
N HIS A 50 -0.61 -6.33 -11.82
CA HIS A 50 0.63 -6.41 -12.61
C HIS A 50 0.28 -6.75 -14.06
N ASN A 51 0.33 -5.76 -14.94
CA ASN A 51 0.23 -6.00 -16.39
C ASN A 51 1.57 -6.51 -16.89
N TRP A 52 1.59 -7.67 -17.55
CA TRP A 52 2.84 -8.33 -17.87
C TRP A 52 3.65 -7.56 -18.92
N GLY A 53 4.95 -7.39 -18.66
CA GLY A 53 5.88 -6.72 -19.55
C GLY A 53 6.15 -5.27 -19.18
N THR A 54 5.36 -4.64 -18.31
CA THR A 54 5.62 -3.26 -17.86
C THR A 54 6.94 -3.15 -17.10
N GLU A 55 7.38 -4.21 -16.43
CA GLU A 55 8.68 -4.28 -15.76
C GLU A 55 9.89 -4.26 -16.72
N ASN A 56 9.67 -4.53 -18.01
CA ASN A 56 10.70 -4.53 -19.05
C ASN A 56 10.62 -3.31 -19.98
N ASP A 57 9.63 -2.44 -19.79
CA ASP A 57 9.46 -1.21 -20.56
C ASP A 57 9.95 0.00 -19.73
N PRO A 58 11.12 0.58 -20.04
CA PRO A 58 11.68 1.70 -19.28
C PRO A 58 10.88 3.00 -19.40
N GLU A 59 10.04 3.12 -20.43
CA GLU A 59 9.20 4.30 -20.65
C GLU A 59 7.86 4.19 -19.92
N PHE A 60 7.46 2.98 -19.53
CA PHE A 60 6.20 2.75 -18.84
C PHE A 60 6.26 3.25 -17.40
N LYS A 61 5.30 4.11 -17.02
CA LYS A 61 5.11 4.59 -15.64
C LYS A 61 3.64 4.79 -15.33
N TYR A 62 3.22 4.33 -14.16
CA TYR A 62 1.91 4.70 -13.64
C TYR A 62 1.91 6.16 -13.16
N HIS A 63 0.74 6.79 -13.21
CA HIS A 63 0.52 8.13 -12.66
C HIS A 63 -0.04 8.03 -11.24
N ASN A 64 0.64 8.65 -10.27
CA ASN A 64 0.25 8.55 -8.86
C ASN A 64 -0.91 9.47 -8.44
N GLY A 65 -1.40 10.33 -9.34
CA GLY A 65 -2.56 11.22 -9.13
C GLY A 65 -2.29 12.51 -8.35
N ASN A 66 -1.06 12.76 -7.87
CA ASN A 66 -0.72 13.94 -7.07
C ASN A 66 -0.19 15.13 -7.92
N SER A 67 0.08 14.91 -9.20
CA SER A 67 0.31 15.93 -10.24
C SER A 67 -0.88 16.01 -11.21
N GLU A 68 -0.90 17.01 -12.09
CA GLU A 68 -1.95 17.12 -13.11
C GLU A 68 -1.83 15.98 -14.15
N PRO A 69 -2.94 15.33 -14.56
CA PRO A 69 -4.30 15.51 -14.06
C PRO A 69 -4.48 14.86 -12.67
N ARG A 70 -4.94 15.65 -11.69
CA ARG A 70 -5.13 15.18 -10.31
C ARG A 70 -6.35 14.26 -10.16
N GLY A 71 -6.30 13.36 -9.19
CA GLY A 71 -7.39 12.43 -8.90
C GLY A 71 -7.18 11.66 -7.59
N PHE A 72 -6.75 10.40 -7.69
CA PHE A 72 -6.32 9.62 -6.52
C PHE A 72 -5.19 10.35 -5.77
N GLY A 73 -5.22 10.32 -4.43
CA GLY A 73 -4.20 10.94 -3.59
C GLY A 73 -3.24 9.92 -3.01
N HIS A 74 -3.74 9.06 -2.11
CA HIS A 74 -2.93 8.11 -1.36
C HIS A 74 -3.79 7.03 -0.71
N ILE A 75 -3.14 5.96 -0.27
CA ILE A 75 -3.68 5.06 0.77
C ILE A 75 -3.15 5.47 2.14
N GLY A 76 -3.82 5.05 3.22
CA GLY A 76 -3.39 5.31 4.59
C GLY A 76 -3.13 4.03 5.36
N VAL A 77 -2.04 3.99 6.14
CA VAL A 77 -1.70 2.89 7.03
C VAL A 77 -1.60 3.41 8.46
N MET A 78 -2.50 2.93 9.31
CA MET A 78 -2.47 3.23 10.73
C MET A 78 -1.38 2.42 11.44
N VAL A 79 -0.55 3.09 12.23
CA VAL A 79 0.54 2.47 13.00
C VAL A 79 0.45 2.83 14.48
N PRO A 80 0.91 1.96 15.39
CA PRO A 80 0.90 2.24 16.83
C PRO A 80 1.80 3.40 17.25
N ASN A 81 2.93 3.59 16.55
CA ASN A 81 3.87 4.68 16.80
C ASN A 81 4.41 5.18 15.44
N VAL A 82 4.11 6.43 15.08
CA VAL A 82 4.50 7.00 13.79
C VAL A 82 6.00 7.30 13.73
N GLU A 83 6.60 7.71 14.85
CA GLU A 83 8.04 8.01 14.93
C GLU A 83 8.88 6.76 14.74
N GLU A 84 8.56 5.67 15.46
CA GLU A 84 9.24 4.38 15.30
C GLU A 84 9.07 3.81 13.89
N ALA A 85 7.87 3.93 13.31
CA ALA A 85 7.62 3.49 11.95
C ALA A 85 8.47 4.30 10.94
N CYS A 86 8.50 5.63 11.08
CA CYS A 86 9.31 6.50 10.22
C CYS A 86 10.80 6.21 10.34
N LYS A 87 11.32 6.06 11.57
CA LYS A 87 12.72 5.68 11.79
C LYS A 87 13.06 4.38 11.07
N ARG A 88 12.22 3.35 11.20
CA ARG A 88 12.39 2.08 10.49
C ARG A 88 12.37 2.26 8.97
N PHE A 89 11.51 3.14 8.45
CA PHE A 89 11.46 3.42 7.01
C PHE A 89 12.73 4.13 6.53
N GLU A 90 13.28 5.07 7.30
CA GLU A 90 14.56 5.71 7.04
C GLU A 90 15.72 4.72 7.04
N ASP A 91 15.79 3.85 8.07
CA ASP A 91 16.82 2.80 8.18
C ASP A 91 16.78 1.82 6.97
N LEU A 92 15.61 1.66 6.35
CA LEU A 92 15.40 0.83 5.16
C LEU A 92 15.56 1.59 3.83
N GLY A 93 15.88 2.87 3.86
CA GLY A 93 16.05 3.70 2.65
C GLY A 93 14.75 4.00 1.91
N VAL A 94 13.59 3.94 2.59
CA VAL A 94 12.30 4.27 1.98
C VAL A 94 12.25 5.75 1.62
N LYS A 95 11.67 6.07 0.46
CA LYS A 95 11.52 7.45 -0.01
C LYS A 95 10.38 8.15 0.73
N PHE A 96 10.66 9.34 1.25
CA PHE A 96 9.66 10.21 1.89
C PHE A 96 9.23 11.32 0.95
N VAL A 97 7.92 11.57 0.92
CA VAL A 97 7.33 12.80 0.37
C VAL A 97 7.33 13.90 1.41
N LYS A 98 6.97 13.54 2.65
CA LYS A 98 6.91 14.44 3.81
C LYS A 98 7.31 13.67 5.06
N ARG A 99 8.31 14.16 5.78
CA ARG A 99 8.72 13.61 7.08
C ARG A 99 7.88 14.21 8.21
N LEU A 100 7.99 13.64 9.41
CA LEU A 100 7.27 14.15 10.59
C LEU A 100 7.72 15.55 10.98
N GLN A 101 9.01 15.82 10.87
CA GLN A 101 9.61 17.13 11.13
C GLN A 101 9.24 18.19 10.08
N ASP A 102 8.74 17.77 8.92
CA ASP A 102 8.45 18.67 7.80
C ASP A 102 7.07 19.33 7.96
N GLY A 103 7.01 20.65 7.75
CA GLY A 103 5.79 21.42 7.76
C GLY A 103 5.20 21.65 9.16
N LYS A 104 3.93 22.11 9.20
CA LYS A 104 3.22 22.45 10.45
C LYS A 104 2.59 21.23 11.13
N MET A 105 2.13 20.25 10.34
CA MET A 105 1.53 19.01 10.84
C MET A 105 2.62 17.98 11.16
N LYS A 106 2.94 17.84 12.44
CA LYS A 106 3.99 16.92 12.95
C LYS A 106 3.49 15.54 13.34
N ASN A 107 2.22 15.28 13.08
CA ASN A 107 1.49 14.08 13.48
C ASN A 107 1.38 13.00 12.38
N ILE A 108 1.69 13.37 11.14
CA ILE A 108 1.57 12.49 9.96
C ILE A 108 2.80 12.59 9.06
N ALA A 109 3.11 11.48 8.38
CA ALA A 109 4.16 11.39 7.38
C ALA A 109 3.62 10.78 6.08
N PHE A 110 4.30 11.05 4.96
CA PHE A 110 4.00 10.45 3.67
C PHE A 110 5.26 9.80 3.09
N ILE A 111 5.16 8.53 2.75
CA ILE A 111 6.19 7.76 2.04
C ILE A 111 5.73 7.45 0.61
N GLN A 112 6.65 7.00 -0.23
CA GLN A 112 6.35 6.50 -1.58
C GLN A 112 6.62 5.01 -1.70
N ASP A 113 5.77 4.31 -2.45
CA ASP A 113 6.06 2.97 -2.95
C ASP A 113 6.95 3.02 -4.23
N PRO A 114 7.35 1.87 -4.80
CA PRO A 114 8.18 1.82 -6.00
C PRO A 114 7.59 2.52 -7.23
N ASP A 115 6.26 2.51 -7.38
CA ASP A 115 5.54 3.19 -8.47
C ASP A 115 5.31 4.69 -8.19
N GLY A 116 5.68 5.15 -6.99
CA GLY A 116 5.58 6.54 -6.58
C GLY A 116 4.24 6.94 -5.99
N TYR A 117 3.33 5.99 -5.73
CA TYR A 117 2.09 6.22 -5.00
C TYR A 117 2.40 6.65 -3.57
N TRP A 118 1.61 7.60 -3.07
CA TRP A 118 1.77 8.13 -1.73
C TRP A 118 1.07 7.21 -0.73
N ILE A 119 1.73 6.98 0.40
CA ILE A 119 1.20 6.23 1.54
C ILE A 119 1.30 7.11 2.77
N GLU A 120 0.16 7.47 3.33
CA GLU A 120 0.07 8.20 4.60
C GLU A 120 0.35 7.25 5.78
N ILE A 121 1.21 7.70 6.68
CA ILE A 121 1.52 7.01 7.93
C ILE A 121 0.97 7.84 9.08
N LEU A 122 0.00 7.27 9.79
CA LEU A 122 -0.79 7.98 10.79
C LEU A 122 -1.07 7.11 12.02
N ASN A 123 -1.46 7.77 13.11
CA ASN A 123 -1.93 7.13 14.34
C ASN A 123 -3.25 7.77 14.76
N ASN A 124 -4.21 6.96 15.24
CA ASN A 124 -5.53 7.45 15.64
C ASN A 124 -5.47 8.56 16.71
N LYS A 125 -4.65 8.42 17.74
CA LYS A 125 -4.49 9.42 18.81
C LYS A 125 -3.92 10.73 18.28
N ASN A 126 -2.98 10.64 17.34
CA ASN A 126 -2.31 11.80 16.76
C ASN A 126 -3.22 12.59 15.81
N VAL A 127 -4.19 11.91 15.17
CA VAL A 127 -5.18 12.55 14.30
C VAL A 127 -6.30 13.19 15.11
N THR A 128 -6.80 12.53 16.17
CA THR A 128 -7.86 13.09 17.03
C THR A 128 -7.47 14.42 17.67
N GLY A 129 -6.20 14.64 18.01
CA GLY A 129 -5.72 15.92 18.56
C GLY A 129 -5.64 17.06 17.54
N SER A 130 -5.98 16.83 16.27
CA SER A 130 -5.96 17.83 15.18
C SER A 130 -7.33 18.09 14.55
N CYS A 131 -8.38 17.40 15.02
CA CYS A 131 -9.76 17.61 14.60
C CYS A 131 -10.48 18.60 15.53
#